data_AF-A0A376ZPS8-F1
#
_entry.id   AF-A0A376ZPS8-F1
#
_cell.length_a   1.000
_cell.length_b   1.000
_cell.length_c   1.000
_cell.angle_alpha   90.00
_cell.angle_beta   90.00
_cell.angle_gamma   90.00
#
_symmetry.space_group_name_H-M   'P 1'
#
loop_
_entity.id
_entity.type
_entity.pdbx_description
1 polymer ?
#
loop_
_entity_poly.entity_id
_entity_poly.type
_entity_poly.pdbx_seq_one_letter_code
_entity_poly.pdbx_strand_id
1 'polypeptide(L)'
;MDYAKAYALFNQAAQHGVNLAWSRLGIMYANGQYVEVDCKKAKEYLDKGVHIYGGPEDFLATCRKDMIDRKTVDDTLPVITVTRSGMRDNFLDKGFSCMDSLFATTNKLGEVANLRVTFSIRRPSGKEINQTVGFAPFGLNRLNISFTDYLFGSFTSNSSLILYKPEFERKSCATVRTTIVAATATINGKDVELLKAGAIEQKW
;
A
#
# COMPACT_ATOMS: atom_id res chain seq x y z
N MET A 1 -9.57 5.69 -4.74
CA MET A 1 -8.41 6.60 -4.85
C MET A 1 -8.77 7.53 -5.99
N ASP A 2 -8.71 8.83 -5.77
CA ASP A 2 -9.00 9.83 -6.80
C ASP A 2 -7.67 10.47 -7.23
N TYR A 3 -7.13 9.99 -8.35
CA TYR A 3 -5.84 10.45 -8.83
C TYR A 3 -5.88 11.87 -9.39
N ALA A 4 -7.03 12.33 -9.90
CA ALA A 4 -7.18 13.71 -10.34
C ALA A 4 -7.05 14.68 -9.17
N LYS A 5 -7.76 14.38 -8.07
CA LYS A 5 -7.66 15.14 -6.83
C LYS A 5 -6.27 15.06 -6.21
N ALA A 6 -5.65 13.88 -6.21
CA ALA A 6 -4.28 13.71 -5.70
C ALA A 6 -3.28 14.55 -6.49
N TYR A 7 -3.36 14.54 -7.82
CA TYR A 7 -2.51 15.36 -8.69
C TYR A 7 -2.67 16.85 -8.37
N ALA A 8 -3.91 17.33 -8.29
CA ALA A 8 -4.19 18.74 -7.99
C ALA A 8 -3.59 19.17 -6.65
N LEU A 9 -3.79 18.38 -5.59
CA LEU A 9 -3.26 18.66 -4.25
C LEU A 9 -1.71 18.61 -4.21
N PHE A 10 -1.09 17.62 -4.85
CA PHE A 10 0.38 17.56 -4.90
C PHE A 10 0.97 18.67 -5.75
N ASN A 11 0.34 19.03 -6.88
CA ASN A 11 0.77 20.15 -7.70
C ASN A 11 0.71 21.46 -6.92
N GLN A 12 -0.37 21.71 -6.18
CA GLN A 12 -0.48 22.87 -5.29
C GLN A 12 0.62 22.85 -4.21
N ALA A 13 0.81 21.73 -3.51
CA ALA A 13 1.82 21.61 -2.46
C ALA A 13 3.25 21.80 -3.00
N ALA A 14 3.55 21.28 -4.19
CA ALA A 14 4.84 21.46 -4.86
C ALA A 14 5.13 22.93 -5.18
N GLN A 15 4.12 23.69 -5.63
CA GLN A 15 4.22 25.14 -5.86
C GLN A 15 4.45 25.94 -4.57
N HIS A 16 4.02 25.40 -3.42
CA HIS A 16 4.28 25.97 -2.09
C HIS A 16 5.57 25.44 -1.44
N GLY A 17 6.45 24.77 -2.20
CA GLY A 17 7.77 24.34 -1.72
C GLY A 17 7.77 23.05 -0.89
N VAL A 18 6.69 22.27 -0.93
CA VAL A 18 6.65 20.95 -0.27
C VAL A 18 7.41 19.93 -1.14
N ASN A 19 8.68 19.69 -0.84
CA ASN A 19 9.55 18.81 -1.64
C ASN A 19 9.00 17.39 -1.81
N LEU A 20 8.33 16.83 -0.80
CA LEU A 20 7.71 15.51 -0.91
C LEU A 20 6.62 15.45 -2.00
N ALA A 21 5.97 16.58 -2.30
CA ALA A 21 4.94 16.66 -3.33
C ALA A 21 5.54 16.48 -4.74
N TRP A 22 6.76 16.98 -4.99
CA TRP A 22 7.50 16.72 -6.23
C TRP A 22 7.73 15.21 -6.42
N SER A 23 8.14 14.50 -5.37
CA SER A 23 8.32 13.05 -5.41
C SER A 23 7.04 12.29 -5.77
N ARG A 24 5.91 12.72 -5.19
CA ARG A 24 4.59 12.13 -5.48
C ARG A 24 4.18 12.37 -6.92
N LEU A 25 4.34 13.59 -7.45
CA LEU A 25 4.07 13.89 -8.85
C LEU A 25 4.98 13.08 -9.78
N GLY A 26 6.27 12.92 -9.45
CA GLY A 26 7.21 12.12 -10.23
C GLY A 26 6.76 10.66 -10.36
N ILE A 27 6.29 10.05 -9.26
CA ILE A 27 5.72 8.69 -9.31
C ILE A 27 4.41 8.64 -10.09
N MET A 28 3.55 9.66 -10.02
CA MET A 28 2.33 9.71 -10.82
C MET A 28 2.65 9.70 -12.32
N TYR A 29 3.67 10.45 -12.77
CA TYR A 29 4.16 10.40 -14.14
C TYR A 29 4.83 9.07 -14.51
N ALA A 30 5.55 8.42 -13.60
CA ALA A 30 6.15 7.10 -13.87
C ALA A 30 5.09 5.99 -14.01
N ASN A 31 4.02 6.08 -13.22
CA ASN A 31 2.95 5.10 -13.16
C ASN A 31 1.83 5.33 -14.17
N GLY A 32 1.66 6.57 -14.63
CA GLY A 32 0.51 6.95 -15.45
C GLY A 32 -0.77 7.16 -14.62
N GLN A 33 -0.63 7.65 -13.38
CA GLN A 33 -1.77 7.91 -12.49
C GLN A 33 -2.33 9.31 -12.78
N TYR A 34 -3.54 9.37 -13.39
CA TYR A 34 -4.21 10.57 -13.90
C TYR A 34 -3.53 11.27 -15.10
N VAL A 35 -2.20 11.23 -15.16
CA VAL A 35 -1.41 11.74 -16.28
C VAL A 35 -0.91 10.60 -17.17
N GLU A 36 -0.59 10.88 -18.43
CA GLU A 36 0.12 9.90 -19.26
C GLU A 36 1.52 9.62 -18.71
N VAL A 37 2.04 8.42 -19.00
CA VAL A 37 3.37 8.04 -18.56
C VAL A 37 4.42 8.92 -19.26
N ASP A 38 5.19 9.66 -18.48
CA ASP A 38 6.34 10.43 -18.97
C ASP A 38 7.54 10.17 -18.06
N CYS A 39 8.41 9.25 -18.48
CA CYS A 39 9.59 8.88 -17.70
C CYS A 39 10.62 10.01 -17.57
N LYS A 40 10.70 10.95 -18.53
CA LYS A 40 11.63 12.08 -18.43
C LYS A 40 11.14 13.06 -17.38
N LYS A 41 9.85 13.41 -17.43
CA LYS A 41 9.22 14.29 -16.45
C LYS A 41 9.15 13.66 -15.06
N ALA A 42 8.91 12.35 -14.99
CA ALA A 42 8.99 11.58 -13.75
C ALA A 42 10.36 11.73 -13.10
N LYS A 43 11.44 11.54 -13.88
CA LYS A 43 12.81 11.72 -13.40
C LYS A 43 13.06 13.17 -12.95
N GLU A 44 12.70 14.14 -13.77
CA GLU A 44 12.86 15.56 -13.43
C GLU A 44 12.19 15.91 -12.09
N TYR A 45 10.99 15.40 -11.84
CA TYR A 45 10.24 15.68 -10.61
C TYR A 45 10.80 14.91 -9.41
N LEU A 46 11.28 13.69 -9.61
CA LEU A 46 11.98 12.94 -8.56
C LEU A 46 13.30 13.60 -8.17
N ASP A 47 14.04 14.17 -9.13
CA ASP A 47 15.28 14.92 -8.90
C ASP A 47 15.03 16.23 -8.12
N LYS A 48 13.82 16.80 -8.19
CA LYS A 48 13.39 17.96 -7.36
C LYS A 48 12.87 17.57 -5.98
N GLY A 49 12.47 16.31 -5.80
CA GLY A 49 11.79 15.84 -4.61
C GLY A 49 12.72 15.30 -3.52
N VAL A 50 12.12 14.74 -2.48
CA VAL A 50 12.81 13.92 -1.49
C VAL A 50 12.68 12.45 -1.87
N HIS A 51 13.78 11.70 -1.87
CA HIS A 51 13.76 10.24 -1.83
C HIS A 51 14.79 9.78 -0.80
N ILE A 52 14.39 8.84 0.04
CA ILE A 52 15.19 8.43 1.21
C ILE A 52 15.98 7.17 0.85
N TYR A 53 15.40 6.28 0.03
CA TYR A 53 16.05 5.05 -0.40
C TYR A 53 15.67 4.63 -1.82
N GLY A 54 16.65 4.07 -2.53
CA GLY A 54 16.43 3.20 -3.69
C GLY A 54 16.18 3.91 -5.03
N GLY A 55 15.94 3.08 -6.04
CA GLY A 55 15.91 3.44 -7.46
C GLY A 55 16.78 2.48 -8.27
N PRO A 56 16.39 2.09 -9.49
CA PRO A 56 17.27 1.35 -10.39
C PRO A 56 18.41 2.27 -10.86
N GLU A 57 19.58 1.69 -11.16
CA GLU A 57 20.73 2.42 -11.71
C GLU A 57 20.34 3.19 -12.98
N ASP A 58 19.57 2.54 -13.86
CA ASP A 58 18.93 3.20 -15.00
C ASP A 58 17.41 3.34 -14.78
N PHE A 59 17.04 4.47 -14.17
CA PHE A 59 15.64 4.88 -13.99
C PHE A 59 14.87 4.96 -15.30
N LEU A 60 15.44 5.53 -16.35
CA LEU A 60 14.72 5.77 -17.60
C LEU A 60 14.44 4.46 -18.33
N ALA A 61 15.41 3.54 -18.37
CA ALA A 61 15.20 2.21 -18.92
C ALA A 61 14.14 1.44 -18.13
N THR A 62 14.21 1.45 -16.79
CA THR A 62 13.26 0.73 -15.94
C THR A 62 11.84 1.29 -16.07
N CYS A 63 11.68 2.61 -16.02
CA CYS A 63 10.37 3.26 -16.19
C CYS A 63 9.74 2.95 -17.56
N ARG A 64 10.53 3.02 -18.64
CA ARG A 64 10.06 2.69 -19.99
C ARG A 64 9.70 1.22 -20.11
N LYS A 65 10.49 0.34 -19.50
CA LYS A 65 10.20 -1.09 -19.45
C LYS A 65 8.89 -1.36 -18.72
N ASP A 66 8.67 -0.77 -17.55
CA ASP A 66 7.40 -0.93 -16.83
C ASP A 66 6.22 -0.39 -17.63
N MET A 67 6.36 0.74 -18.33
CA MET A 67 5.32 1.29 -19.21
C MET A 67 4.90 0.30 -20.30
N ILE A 68 5.86 -0.41 -20.91
CA ILE A 68 5.61 -1.42 -21.94
C ILE A 68 5.02 -2.68 -21.30
N ASP A 69 5.69 -3.21 -20.28
CA ASP A 69 5.31 -4.46 -19.62
C ASP A 69 3.88 -4.37 -19.06
N ARG A 70 3.46 -3.23 -18.48
CA ARG A 70 2.08 -3.05 -17.98
C ARG A 70 1.01 -3.24 -19.06
N LYS A 71 1.32 -2.99 -20.33
CA LYS A 71 0.39 -3.17 -21.45
C LYS A 71 0.31 -4.62 -21.92
N THR A 72 1.30 -5.44 -21.60
CA THR A 72 1.42 -6.84 -22.03
C THR A 72 1.10 -7.84 -20.93
N VAL A 73 0.89 -7.36 -19.70
CA VAL A 73 0.45 -8.19 -18.58
C VAL A 73 -0.90 -8.81 -18.93
N ASP A 74 -0.99 -10.14 -18.81
CA ASP A 74 -2.23 -10.86 -19.08
C ASP A 74 -3.35 -10.53 -18.06
N ASP A 75 -4.59 -10.86 -18.41
CA ASP A 75 -5.79 -10.54 -17.61
C ASP A 75 -5.98 -11.39 -16.33
N THR A 76 -5.09 -12.34 -16.02
CA THR A 76 -5.22 -13.14 -14.79
C THR A 76 -5.05 -12.27 -13.55
N LEU A 77 -5.79 -12.59 -12.49
CA LEU A 77 -5.70 -11.84 -11.25
C LEU A 77 -4.33 -12.07 -10.56
N PRO A 78 -3.75 -11.03 -9.93
CA PRO A 78 -2.62 -11.21 -9.04
C PRO A 78 -3.02 -12.01 -7.80
N VAL A 79 -2.04 -12.65 -7.17
CA VAL A 79 -2.19 -13.13 -5.79
C VAL A 79 -1.68 -12.05 -4.84
N ILE A 80 -2.55 -11.59 -3.95
CA ILE A 80 -2.19 -10.66 -2.88
C ILE A 80 -1.89 -11.47 -1.62
N THR A 81 -0.65 -11.47 -1.16
CA THR A 81 -0.27 -12.09 0.11
C THR A 81 -0.27 -11.04 1.22
N VAL A 82 -1.04 -11.27 2.27
CA VAL A 82 -1.03 -10.48 3.49
C VAL A 82 -0.17 -11.18 4.53
N THR A 83 0.80 -10.46 5.09
CA THR A 83 1.66 -10.88 6.21
C THR A 83 1.59 -9.85 7.34
N ARG A 84 2.20 -10.18 8.48
CA ARG A 84 2.22 -9.29 9.65
C ARG A 84 3.55 -9.34 10.41
N SER A 85 3.90 -8.27 11.10
CA SER A 85 5.05 -8.22 12.01
C SER A 85 4.77 -8.84 13.39
N GLY A 86 3.49 -9.01 13.74
CA GLY A 86 3.05 -9.51 15.02
C GLY A 86 2.44 -8.41 15.88
N MET A 87 1.34 -8.75 16.54
CA MET A 87 0.55 -7.85 17.37
C MET A 87 1.33 -7.48 18.64
N ARG A 88 1.57 -6.19 18.85
CA ARG A 88 2.32 -5.64 19.98
C ARG A 88 1.43 -4.84 20.89
N ASP A 89 1.67 -4.95 22.19
CA ASP A 89 1.09 -4.05 23.18
C ASP A 89 1.65 -2.64 23.00
N ASN A 90 0.79 -1.64 23.12
CA ASN A 90 1.19 -0.25 23.20
C ASN A 90 1.21 0.22 24.65
N PHE A 91 2.42 0.51 25.14
CA PHE A 91 2.65 0.97 26.51
C PHE A 91 2.75 2.49 26.63
N LEU A 92 2.80 3.21 25.51
CA LEU A 92 3.10 4.65 25.47
C LEU A 92 1.84 5.52 25.34
N ASP A 93 0.84 5.06 24.59
CA ASP A 93 -0.39 5.82 24.35
C ASP A 93 -1.58 5.26 25.17
N LYS A 94 -2.42 6.16 25.67
CA LYS A 94 -3.67 5.79 26.33
C LYS A 94 -4.77 5.42 25.32
N GLY A 95 -4.68 5.85 24.06
CA GLY A 95 -5.72 5.70 23.05
C GLY A 95 -5.91 4.27 22.52
N PHE A 96 -4.84 3.50 22.32
CA PHE A 96 -4.94 2.13 21.81
C PHE A 96 -4.11 1.13 22.60
N SER A 97 -4.55 -0.12 22.61
CA SER A 97 -3.92 -1.21 23.36
C SER A 97 -3.03 -2.10 22.52
N CYS A 98 -3.48 -2.46 21.31
CA CYS A 98 -2.74 -3.36 20.43
C CYS A 98 -2.53 -2.73 19.06
N MET A 99 -1.38 -3.00 18.46
CA MET A 99 -1.12 -2.66 17.07
C MET A 99 -0.40 -3.81 16.38
N ASP A 100 -0.81 -4.11 15.16
CA ASP A 100 -0.06 -4.99 14.26
C ASP A 100 0.30 -4.23 12.98
N SER A 101 1.52 -4.43 12.51
CA SER A 101 1.96 -3.93 11.21
C SER A 101 1.65 -5.00 10.17
N LEU A 102 0.78 -4.65 9.23
CA LEU A 102 0.35 -5.52 8.14
C LEU A 102 1.06 -5.12 6.86
N PHE A 103 1.39 -6.11 6.03
CA PHE A 103 1.96 -5.91 4.70
C PHE A 103 1.13 -6.68 3.69
N ALA A 104 0.80 -6.03 2.58
CA ALA A 104 0.18 -6.65 1.42
C ALA A 104 1.17 -6.62 0.27
N THR A 105 1.45 -7.78 -0.33
CA THR A 105 2.37 -7.93 -1.45
C THR A 105 1.66 -8.55 -2.63
N THR A 106 1.89 -8.05 -3.84
CA THR A 106 1.41 -8.65 -5.09
C THR A 106 2.54 -9.42 -5.76
N ASN A 107 2.22 -10.51 -6.44
CA ASN A 107 3.17 -11.27 -7.24
C ASN A 107 3.26 -10.81 -8.69
N LYS A 108 2.48 -9.80 -9.08
CA LYS A 108 2.30 -9.42 -10.48
C LYS A 108 2.38 -7.91 -10.67
N LEU A 109 3.01 -7.49 -11.77
CA LEU A 109 3.05 -6.09 -12.19
C LEU A 109 1.63 -5.66 -12.58
N GLY A 110 1.17 -4.57 -12.00
CA GLY A 110 -0.20 -4.08 -12.18
C GLY A 110 -0.63 -3.28 -10.96
N GLU A 111 -1.56 -2.37 -11.16
CA GLU A 111 -2.11 -1.59 -10.07
C GLU A 111 -2.98 -2.45 -9.17
N VAL A 112 -2.60 -2.50 -7.88
CA VAL A 112 -3.50 -2.85 -6.79
C VAL A 112 -3.84 -1.56 -6.06
N ALA A 113 -5.04 -1.04 -6.29
CA ALA A 113 -5.56 0.17 -5.65
C ALA A 113 -6.74 -0.16 -4.74
N ASN A 114 -7.07 0.76 -3.83
CA ASN A 114 -8.24 0.64 -2.94
C ASN A 114 -8.31 -0.68 -2.16
N LEU A 115 -7.18 -1.35 -1.89
CA LEU A 115 -7.17 -2.58 -1.13
C LEU A 115 -7.76 -2.32 0.27
N ARG A 116 -8.82 -3.06 0.59
CA ARG A 116 -9.52 -3.07 1.88
C ARG A 116 -9.58 -4.51 2.33
N VAL A 117 -9.02 -4.78 3.51
CA VAL A 117 -9.00 -6.12 4.09
C VAL A 117 -9.72 -6.07 5.42
N THR A 118 -10.80 -6.83 5.56
CA THR A 118 -11.57 -6.95 6.79
C THR A 118 -11.11 -8.18 7.55
N PHE A 119 -10.70 -7.95 8.80
CA PHE A 119 -10.29 -8.98 9.73
C PHE A 119 -11.41 -9.23 10.74
N SER A 120 -11.80 -10.49 10.93
CA SER A 120 -12.42 -10.92 12.19
C SER A 120 -11.33 -11.04 13.23
N ILE A 121 -11.56 -10.42 14.38
CA ILE A 121 -10.63 -10.31 15.49
C ILE A 121 -11.29 -10.95 16.69
N ARG A 122 -10.73 -12.10 17.10
CA ARG A 122 -11.21 -12.82 18.28
C ARG A 122 -10.54 -12.26 19.53
N ARG A 123 -11.37 -11.78 20.45
CA ARG A 123 -10.91 -11.22 21.73
C ARG A 123 -10.58 -12.34 22.73
N PRO A 124 -9.74 -12.06 23.75
CA PRO A 124 -9.56 -12.98 24.88
C PRO A 124 -10.87 -13.33 25.58
N SER A 125 -11.83 -12.40 25.61
CA SER A 125 -13.19 -12.61 26.15
C SER A 125 -14.10 -13.49 25.29
N GLY A 126 -13.64 -13.93 24.11
CA GLY A 126 -14.37 -14.83 23.21
C GLY A 126 -15.29 -14.16 22.20
N LYS A 127 -15.67 -12.88 22.37
CA LYS A 127 -16.49 -12.16 21.39
C LYS A 127 -15.63 -11.65 20.21
N GLU A 128 -16.18 -11.71 19.01
CA GLU A 128 -15.53 -11.31 17.76
C GLU A 128 -15.95 -9.89 17.33
N ILE A 129 -15.05 -9.20 16.65
CA ILE A 129 -15.32 -7.93 15.97
C ILE A 129 -14.71 -7.96 14.57
N ASN A 130 -15.28 -7.19 13.65
CA ASN A 130 -14.72 -7.00 12.32
C ASN A 130 -14.11 -5.61 12.19
N GLN A 131 -12.90 -5.52 11.66
CA GLN A 131 -12.25 -4.24 11.36
C GLN A 131 -11.63 -4.27 9.97
N THR A 132 -11.86 -3.21 9.20
CA THR A 132 -11.30 -3.06 7.85
C THR A 132 -10.07 -2.18 7.87
N VAL A 133 -8.99 -2.66 7.26
CA VAL A 133 -7.74 -1.94 7.09
C VAL A 133 -7.56 -1.60 5.61
N GLY A 134 -7.16 -0.36 5.34
CA GLY A 134 -6.87 0.13 3.99
C GLY A 134 -5.37 0.18 3.71
N PHE A 135 -4.99 -0.17 2.49
CA PHE A 135 -3.60 -0.10 2.00
C PHE A 135 -3.47 0.95 0.90
N ALA A 136 -2.31 1.61 0.83
CA ALA A 136 -1.99 2.52 -0.27
C ALA A 136 -1.76 1.73 -1.57
N PRO A 137 -1.98 2.33 -2.77
CA PRO A 137 -1.75 1.66 -4.05
C PRO A 137 -0.31 1.18 -4.24
N PHE A 138 -0.14 0.02 -4.87
CA PHE A 138 1.16 -0.64 -5.09
C PHE A 138 1.12 -1.56 -6.32
N GLY A 139 2.27 -2.10 -6.71
CA GLY A 139 2.43 -3.05 -7.83
C GLY A 139 2.64 -2.41 -9.21
N LEU A 140 2.57 -1.08 -9.33
CA LEU A 140 2.57 -0.40 -10.63
C LEU A 140 3.94 -0.37 -11.32
N ASN A 141 5.04 -0.50 -10.60
CA ASN A 141 6.39 -0.32 -11.15
C ASN A 141 7.43 -1.16 -10.39
N ARG A 142 8.64 -1.22 -10.94
CA ARG A 142 9.82 -1.89 -10.37
C ARG A 142 10.91 -0.90 -9.97
N LEU A 143 10.52 0.36 -9.75
CA LEU A 143 11.45 1.43 -9.41
C LEU A 143 11.99 1.30 -7.98
N ASN A 144 11.22 0.69 -7.07
CA ASN A 144 11.59 0.48 -5.66
C ASN A 144 12.09 1.77 -4.97
N ILE A 145 11.47 2.90 -5.29
CA ILE A 145 11.78 4.20 -4.70
C ILE A 145 10.91 4.38 -3.45
N SER A 146 11.55 4.62 -2.30
CA SER A 146 10.87 4.95 -1.05
C SER A 146 11.07 6.42 -0.66
N PHE A 147 9.99 7.00 -0.13
CA PHE A 147 9.96 8.36 0.42
C PHE A 147 9.81 8.37 1.94
N THR A 148 9.84 7.19 2.57
CA THR A 148 9.83 7.03 4.01
C THR A 148 11.11 6.34 4.45
N ASP A 149 11.36 6.36 5.74
CA ASP A 149 12.44 5.63 6.42
C ASP A 149 12.27 4.10 6.36
N TYR A 150 11.14 3.61 5.84
CA TYR A 150 10.88 2.19 5.63
C TYR A 150 11.12 1.79 4.17
N LEU A 151 11.96 0.77 3.99
CA LEU A 151 12.23 0.13 2.71
C LEU A 151 11.18 -0.95 2.42
N PHE A 152 10.11 -0.58 1.71
CA PHE A 152 9.24 -1.54 1.04
C PHE A 152 9.47 -1.47 -0.46
N GLY A 153 9.56 -2.62 -1.13
CA GLY A 153 9.59 -2.66 -2.59
C GLY A 153 8.27 -2.18 -3.18
N SER A 154 8.27 -1.74 -4.44
CA SER A 154 7.09 -1.20 -5.12
C SER A 154 5.91 -2.18 -5.21
N PHE A 155 6.13 -3.47 -4.95
CA PHE A 155 5.14 -4.54 -4.96
C PHE A 155 4.51 -4.79 -3.59
N THR A 156 4.83 -3.97 -2.59
CA THR A 156 4.35 -4.10 -1.22
C THR A 156 3.77 -2.78 -0.72
N SER A 157 2.68 -2.88 0.03
CA SER A 157 2.08 -1.77 0.77
C SER A 157 1.93 -2.19 2.23
N ASN A 158 2.11 -1.25 3.15
CA ASN A 158 1.94 -1.49 4.57
C ASN A 158 0.72 -0.75 5.13
N SER A 159 0.20 -1.25 6.24
CA SER A 159 -0.84 -0.59 7.01
C SER A 159 -0.80 -1.05 8.46
N SER A 160 -1.58 -0.42 9.32
CA SER A 160 -1.64 -0.75 10.74
C SER A 160 -3.04 -1.18 11.15
N LEU A 161 -3.14 -2.35 11.78
CA LEU A 161 -4.34 -2.74 12.51
C LEU A 161 -4.21 -2.23 13.95
N ILE A 162 -5.02 -1.25 14.32
CA ILE A 162 -4.98 -0.62 15.65
C ILE A 162 -6.26 -1.00 16.40
N LEU A 163 -6.09 -1.53 17.61
CA LEU A 163 -7.18 -1.95 18.49
C LEU A 163 -7.24 -1.04 19.72
N TYR A 164 -8.36 -0.32 19.86
CA TYR A 164 -8.56 0.72 20.87
C TYR A 164 -8.98 0.16 22.24
N LYS A 165 -8.87 0.99 23.28
CA LYS A 165 -9.42 0.73 24.63
C LYS A 165 -10.89 1.16 24.70
N PRO A 166 -11.71 0.57 25.59
CA PRO A 166 -11.38 -0.44 26.61
C PRO A 166 -11.41 -1.90 26.12
N GLU A 167 -11.75 -2.15 24.85
CA GLU A 167 -12.07 -3.48 24.32
C GLU A 167 -10.91 -4.47 24.39
N PHE A 168 -9.68 -3.95 24.48
CA PHE A 168 -8.43 -4.71 24.57
C PHE A 168 -7.56 -4.27 25.77
N GLU A 169 -8.18 -3.82 26.87
CA GLU A 169 -7.47 -3.45 28.09
C GLU A 169 -6.75 -4.64 28.76
N ARG A 170 -5.44 -4.76 28.48
CA ARG A 170 -4.35 -5.45 29.23
C ARG A 170 -3.90 -6.84 28.73
N LYS A 171 -2.57 -6.91 28.49
CA LYS A 171 -1.63 -8.05 28.59
C LYS A 171 -1.97 -9.31 27.77
N SER A 172 -2.39 -9.15 26.53
CA SER A 172 -2.60 -10.33 25.68
C SER A 172 -2.66 -10.05 24.18
N CYS A 173 -2.07 -8.96 23.68
CA CYS A 173 -2.07 -8.70 22.23
C CYS A 173 -1.47 -9.88 21.44
N ALA A 174 -0.52 -10.61 22.03
CA ALA A 174 0.04 -11.84 21.47
C ALA A 174 -0.98 -13.00 21.29
N THR A 175 -2.07 -13.04 22.07
CA THR A 175 -3.13 -14.05 21.93
C THR A 175 -4.25 -13.62 21.01
N VAL A 176 -4.27 -12.35 20.56
CA VAL A 176 -5.25 -11.90 19.58
C VAL A 176 -5.05 -12.72 18.31
N ARG A 177 -6.16 -13.26 17.80
CA ARG A 177 -6.21 -14.01 16.55
C ARG A 177 -7.02 -13.21 15.55
N THR A 178 -6.49 -13.15 14.34
CA THR A 178 -7.09 -12.43 13.23
C THR A 178 -7.26 -13.37 12.04
N THR A 179 -8.39 -13.24 11.36
CA THR A 179 -8.69 -13.98 10.14
C THR A 179 -9.30 -13.02 9.12
N ILE A 180 -8.79 -13.01 7.89
CA ILE A 180 -9.40 -12.26 6.79
C ILE A 180 -10.77 -12.89 6.50
N VAL A 181 -11.82 -12.07 6.59
CA VAL A 181 -13.21 -12.48 6.33
C VAL A 181 -13.85 -11.77 5.14
N ALA A 182 -13.29 -10.63 4.72
CA ALA A 182 -13.62 -9.97 3.46
C ALA A 182 -12.37 -9.25 2.92
N ALA A 183 -12.26 -9.14 1.60
CA ALA A 183 -11.20 -8.36 0.98
C ALA A 183 -11.62 -7.88 -0.40
N THR A 184 -11.45 -6.59 -0.66
CA THR A 184 -11.75 -5.95 -1.95
C THR A 184 -10.56 -5.14 -2.43
N ALA A 185 -10.33 -5.09 -3.73
CA ALA A 185 -9.38 -4.17 -4.35
C ALA A 185 -9.82 -3.79 -5.76
N THR A 186 -9.32 -2.67 -6.24
CA THR A 186 -9.36 -2.30 -7.65
C THR A 186 -8.06 -2.80 -8.30
N ILE A 187 -8.15 -3.82 -9.15
CA ILE A 187 -7.03 -4.42 -9.88
C ILE A 187 -7.05 -3.91 -11.33
N ASN A 188 -6.05 -3.11 -11.73
CA ASN A 188 -5.98 -2.50 -13.06
C ASN A 188 -7.31 -1.84 -13.49
N GLY A 189 -7.94 -1.10 -12.58
CA GLY A 189 -9.21 -0.40 -12.82
C GLY A 189 -10.50 -1.25 -12.68
N LYS A 190 -10.40 -2.55 -12.38
CA LYS A 190 -11.55 -3.43 -12.15
C LYS A 190 -11.70 -3.76 -10.66
N ASP A 191 -12.89 -3.59 -10.10
CA ASP A 191 -13.15 -3.97 -8.70
C ASP A 191 -13.29 -5.49 -8.56
N VAL A 192 -12.63 -6.05 -7.54
CA VAL A 192 -12.52 -7.49 -7.31
C VAL A 192 -12.77 -7.82 -5.84
N GLU A 193 -13.67 -8.79 -5.62
CA GLU A 193 -13.87 -9.48 -4.33
C GLU A 193 -12.82 -10.58 -4.17
N LEU A 194 -11.67 -10.25 -3.58
CA LEU A 194 -10.46 -11.05 -3.62
C LEU A 194 -10.60 -12.43 -2.97
N LEU A 195 -11.33 -12.54 -1.86
CA LEU A 195 -11.56 -13.84 -1.21
C LEU A 195 -12.42 -14.77 -2.07
N LYS A 196 -13.47 -14.25 -2.69
CA LYS A 196 -14.33 -15.03 -3.60
C LYS A 196 -13.57 -15.46 -4.85
N ALA A 197 -12.64 -14.63 -5.32
CA ALA A 197 -11.80 -14.90 -6.47
C ALA A 197 -10.60 -15.81 -6.17
N GLY A 198 -10.33 -16.15 -4.91
CA GLY A 198 -9.12 -16.90 -4.52
C GLY A 198 -7.82 -16.12 -4.76
N ALA A 199 -7.89 -14.79 -4.79
CA ALA A 199 -6.80 -13.88 -5.17
C ALA A 199 -6.10 -13.23 -3.96
N ILE A 200 -6.36 -13.73 -2.74
CA ILE A 200 -5.73 -13.24 -1.52
C ILE A 200 -5.38 -14.38 -0.56
N GLU A 201 -4.21 -14.29 0.06
CA GLU A 201 -3.69 -15.26 1.02
C GLU A 201 -3.32 -14.55 2.33
N GLN A 202 -3.68 -15.13 3.47
CA GLN A 202 -3.20 -14.72 4.79
C GLN A 202 -2.09 -15.68 5.24
N LYS A 203 -0.93 -15.16 5.63
CA LYS A 203 0.24 -15.98 6.06
C LYS A 203 0.80 -15.53 7.42
N TRP A 204 0.36 -16.18 8.50
CA TRP A 204 0.94 -16.15 9.86
C TRP A 204 0.30 -17.20 10.78
#